data_AF-A0A954KN31-F1
#
_entry.id   AF-A0A954KN31-F1
#
_cell.length_a   1.000
_cell.length_b   1.000
_cell.length_c   1.000
_cell.angle_alpha   90.00
_cell.angle_beta   90.00
_cell.angle_gamma   90.00
#
_symmetry.space_group_name_H-M   'P 1'
#
loop_
_entity.id
_entity.type
_entity.pdbx_description
1 polymer ?
#
loop_
_entity_poly.entity_id
_entity_poly.type
_entity_poly.pdbx_seq_one_letter_code
_entity_poly.pdbx_strand_id
1 'polypeptide(L)'
;MNGAWPGGPCPQCGDVMPARVVHCRTCRALLNSELTEDSVEIPKFVPLPELVVIAAAPPRGHYVECPGCHEELRIHVKYQGQKVQCKHCEQAFRYDDSVKIIAMYTQCPHCAKELRAAMKHVGTRVGCRFCAGHIELLKTPQ
;
A
#
# COMPACT_ATOMS: atom_id res chain seq x y z
N MET A 1 40.76 -36.54 21.53
CA MET A 1 40.07 -35.27 21.76
C MET A 1 41.01 -34.42 22.59
N ASN A 2 41.87 -33.62 21.96
CA ASN A 2 43.09 -33.08 22.60
C ASN A 2 43.07 -31.56 22.79
N GLY A 3 42.05 -30.84 22.28
CA GLY A 3 41.88 -29.39 22.45
C GLY A 3 41.08 -28.97 23.69
N ALA A 4 40.57 -29.92 24.48
CA ALA A 4 39.86 -29.59 25.72
C ALA A 4 40.82 -28.94 26.73
N TRP A 5 40.42 -27.80 27.29
CA TRP A 5 41.23 -27.07 28.27
C TRP A 5 41.66 -27.99 29.44
N PRO A 6 42.96 -28.13 29.74
CA PRO A 6 43.44 -29.06 30.77
C PRO A 6 43.17 -28.57 32.20
N GLY A 7 42.76 -27.31 32.37
CA GLY A 7 42.72 -26.63 33.67
C GLY A 7 43.99 -25.80 33.90
N GLY A 8 43.89 -24.73 34.68
CA GLY A 8 45.02 -23.84 34.98
C GLY A 8 44.72 -22.36 34.77
N PRO A 9 45.74 -21.50 34.87
CA PRO A 9 45.57 -20.06 34.71
C PRO A 9 45.18 -19.69 33.28
N CYS A 10 44.16 -18.85 33.13
CA CYS A 10 43.75 -18.31 31.85
C CYS A 10 44.91 -17.50 31.22
N PRO A 11 45.26 -17.71 29.94
CA PRO A 11 46.38 -17.01 29.30
C PRO A 11 46.14 -15.50 29.14
N GLN A 12 44.89 -15.04 29.23
CA GLN A 12 44.53 -13.63 29.03
C GLN A 12 44.39 -12.84 30.33
N CYS A 13 43.83 -13.44 31.40
CA CYS A 13 43.57 -12.72 32.66
C CYS A 13 44.25 -13.35 33.90
N GLY A 14 44.89 -14.51 33.77
CA GLY A 14 45.61 -15.17 34.87
C GLY A 14 44.73 -15.96 35.84
N ASP A 15 43.41 -15.79 35.84
CA ASP A 15 42.51 -16.52 36.75
C ASP A 15 42.50 -18.03 36.49
N VAL A 16 42.43 -18.81 37.58
CA VAL A 16 42.47 -20.28 37.51
C VAL A 16 41.12 -20.83 37.07
N MET A 17 41.11 -21.47 35.90
CA MET A 17 39.94 -22.12 35.31
C MET A 17 40.00 -23.64 35.46
N PRO A 18 38.88 -24.32 35.78
CA PRO A 18 38.82 -25.78 35.87
C PRO A 18 38.95 -26.44 34.49
N ALA A 19 39.31 -27.72 34.46
CA ALA A 19 39.43 -28.47 33.20
C ALA A 19 38.09 -28.51 32.41
N ARG A 20 38.19 -28.67 31.09
CA ARG A 20 37.10 -28.82 30.10
C ARG A 20 36.17 -27.61 29.94
N VAL A 21 36.52 -26.44 30.45
CA VAL A 21 35.79 -25.21 30.10
C VAL A 21 36.17 -24.75 28.69
N VAL A 22 35.20 -24.16 28.00
CA VAL A 22 35.40 -23.61 26.65
C VAL A 22 35.84 -22.15 26.72
N HIS A 23 35.28 -21.37 27.65
CA HIS A 23 35.62 -19.96 27.84
C HIS A 23 36.03 -19.67 29.28
N CYS A 24 36.93 -18.71 29.47
CA CYS A 24 37.23 -18.15 30.78
C CYS A 24 35.96 -17.51 31.38
N ARG A 25 35.70 -17.76 32.67
CA ARG A 25 34.56 -17.17 33.38
C ARG A 25 34.72 -15.69 33.67
N THR A 26 35.95 -15.19 33.74
CA THR A 26 36.25 -13.79 34.07
C THR A 26 36.32 -12.93 32.81
N CYS A 27 37.19 -13.28 31.86
CA CYS A 27 37.45 -12.44 30.68
C CYS A 27 36.81 -12.95 29.39
N ARG A 28 36.09 -14.08 29.43
CA ARG A 28 35.44 -14.71 28.26
C ARG A 28 36.39 -15.17 27.14
N ALA A 29 37.70 -15.18 27.36
CA ALA A 29 38.68 -15.74 26.41
C ALA A 29 38.34 -17.18 26.02
N LEU A 30 38.45 -17.52 24.74
CA LEU A 30 38.30 -18.89 24.24
C LEU A 30 39.53 -19.74 24.67
N LEU A 31 39.28 -20.77 25.47
CA LEU A 31 40.31 -21.63 26.07
C LEU A 31 40.46 -22.97 25.34
N ASN A 32 39.51 -23.31 24.47
CA ASN A 32 39.59 -24.49 23.62
C ASN A 32 40.25 -24.11 22.28
N SER A 33 41.42 -24.68 22.00
CA SER A 33 42.22 -24.38 20.80
C SER A 33 41.68 -25.02 19.51
N GLU A 34 40.72 -25.94 19.60
CA GLU A 34 40.05 -26.56 18.45
C GLU A 34 38.82 -25.76 17.99
N LEU A 35 38.41 -24.73 18.72
CA LEU A 35 37.27 -23.88 18.36
C LEU A 35 37.76 -22.53 17.85
N THR A 36 37.01 -21.96 16.91
CA THR A 36 37.19 -20.59 16.41
C THR A 36 35.87 -19.85 16.54
N GLU A 37 35.94 -18.52 16.69
CA GLU A 37 34.73 -17.69 16.64
C GLU A 37 34.15 -17.74 15.23
N ASP A 38 32.92 -18.25 15.10
CA ASP A 38 32.15 -18.16 13.87
C ASP A 38 31.35 -16.86 13.89
N SER A 39 31.66 -15.94 12.99
CA SER A 39 30.94 -14.68 12.85
C SER A 39 29.73 -14.91 11.96
N VAL A 40 28.53 -14.89 12.55
CA VAL A 40 27.28 -14.87 11.78
C VAL A 40 27.05 -13.46 11.25
N GLU A 41 27.14 -13.28 9.93
CA GLU A 41 26.77 -12.01 9.29
C GLU A 41 25.26 -11.79 9.47
N ILE A 42 24.89 -10.75 10.23
CA ILE A 42 23.49 -10.35 10.35
C ILE A 42 23.08 -9.68 9.02
N PRO A 43 22.10 -10.24 8.29
CA PRO A 43 21.65 -9.63 7.04
C PRO A 43 21.10 -8.22 7.30
N LYS A 44 21.34 -7.30 6.37
CA LYS A 44 20.80 -5.94 6.46
C LYS A 44 19.27 -6.03 6.44
N PHE A 45 18.63 -5.38 7.40
CA PHE A 45 17.18 -5.21 7.40
C PHE A 45 16.76 -4.46 6.12
N VAL A 46 15.90 -5.09 5.32
CA VAL A 46 15.27 -4.46 4.16
C VAL A 46 13.80 -4.23 4.52
N PRO A 47 13.35 -2.97 4.73
CA PRO A 47 11.94 -2.70 4.95
C PRO A 47 11.14 -3.13 3.72
N LEU A 48 10.06 -3.88 3.94
CA LEU A 48 9.13 -4.19 2.87
C LEU A 48 8.49 -2.88 2.37
N PRO A 49 8.34 -2.68 1.05
CA PRO A 49 7.61 -1.54 0.53
C PRO A 49 6.19 -1.58 1.11
N GLU A 50 5.78 -0.48 1.74
CA GLU A 50 4.42 -0.32 2.24
C GLU A 50 3.46 -0.58 1.06
N LEU A 51 2.59 -1.57 1.20
CA LEU A 51 1.46 -1.74 0.30
C LEU A 51 0.60 -0.50 0.52
N VAL A 52 0.82 0.54 -0.28
CA VAL A 52 -0.01 1.74 -0.25
C VAL A 52 -1.44 1.25 -0.36
N VAL A 53 -2.21 1.35 0.72
CA VAL A 53 -3.60 0.91 0.76
C VAL A 53 -4.34 1.87 -0.15
N ILE A 54 -4.40 1.51 -1.42
CA ILE A 54 -5.07 2.31 -2.43
C ILE A 54 -6.55 2.05 -2.23
N ALA A 55 -7.18 3.00 -1.55
CA ALA A 55 -8.59 2.91 -1.29
C ALA A 55 -9.34 3.10 -2.62
N ALA A 56 -10.18 2.12 -2.95
CA ALA A 56 -11.05 2.16 -4.10
C ALA A 56 -12.08 3.30 -3.98
N ALA A 57 -12.21 4.11 -5.03
CA ALA A 57 -13.17 5.20 -5.12
C ALA A 57 -14.14 4.92 -6.29
N PRO A 58 -15.25 4.19 -6.07
CA PRO A 58 -16.24 3.92 -7.10
C PRO A 58 -17.05 5.19 -7.45
N PRO A 59 -17.50 5.35 -8.69
CA PRO A 59 -18.30 6.50 -9.10
C PRO A 59 -19.66 6.47 -8.41
N ARG A 60 -20.09 7.61 -7.86
CA ARG A 60 -21.48 7.81 -7.41
C ARG A 60 -22.39 8.20 -8.58
N GLY A 61 -21.81 8.74 -9.64
CA GLY A 61 -22.50 9.09 -10.86
C GLY A 61 -21.60 9.82 -11.84
N HIS A 62 -22.22 10.35 -12.89
CA HIS A 62 -21.52 10.92 -14.02
C HIS A 62 -22.06 12.31 -14.38
N TYR A 63 -21.17 13.10 -14.98
CA TYR A 63 -21.50 14.27 -15.76
C TYR A 63 -21.59 13.85 -17.22
N VAL A 64 -22.77 13.98 -17.81
CA VAL A 64 -23.07 13.54 -19.17
C VAL A 64 -23.49 14.73 -20.02
N GLU A 65 -23.14 14.70 -21.30
CA GLU A 65 -23.61 15.70 -22.27
C GLU A 65 -25.03 15.34 -22.72
N CYS A 66 -25.98 16.28 -22.61
CA CYS A 66 -27.34 16.04 -23.08
C CYS A 66 -27.36 15.91 -24.62
N PRO A 67 -27.95 14.84 -25.20
CA PRO A 67 -28.00 14.67 -26.66
C PRO A 67 -28.84 15.74 -27.39
N GLY A 68 -29.73 16.46 -26.68
CA GLY A 68 -30.62 17.45 -27.28
C GLY A 68 -30.09 18.88 -27.23
N CYS A 69 -29.53 19.31 -26.10
CA CYS A 69 -29.05 20.68 -25.90
C CYS A 69 -27.55 20.81 -25.61
N HIS A 70 -26.82 19.70 -25.53
CA HIS A 70 -25.39 19.64 -25.22
C HIS A 70 -24.98 20.21 -23.84
N GLU A 71 -25.94 20.56 -23.00
CA GLU A 71 -25.67 20.94 -21.62
C GLU A 71 -25.22 19.76 -20.75
N GLU A 72 -24.39 20.05 -19.75
CA GLU A 72 -23.87 19.06 -18.82
C GLU A 72 -24.92 18.70 -17.75
N LEU A 73 -25.26 17.41 -17.67
CA LEU A 73 -26.18 16.86 -16.68
C LEU A 73 -25.45 15.98 -15.67
N ARG A 74 -25.75 16.17 -14.39
CA ARG A 74 -25.25 15.32 -13.30
C ARG A 74 -26.28 14.22 -13.01
N ILE A 75 -25.91 12.97 -13.25
CA ILE A 75 -26.80 11.81 -13.13
C ILE A 75 -26.19 10.76 -12.21
N HIS A 76 -26.97 10.28 -11.24
CA HIS A 76 -26.53 9.24 -10.30
C HIS A 76 -26.50 7.86 -10.97
N VAL A 77 -25.51 7.03 -10.61
CA VAL A 77 -25.29 5.71 -11.22
C VAL A 77 -26.48 4.76 -11.07
N LYS A 78 -27.32 4.97 -10.05
CA LYS A 78 -28.58 4.22 -9.84
C LYS A 78 -29.57 4.31 -11.00
N TYR A 79 -29.43 5.32 -11.87
CA TYR A 79 -30.27 5.49 -13.05
C TYR A 79 -29.64 4.88 -14.32
N GLN A 80 -28.49 4.21 -14.22
CA GLN A 80 -27.86 3.53 -15.36
C GLN A 80 -28.88 2.58 -16.02
N GLY A 81 -28.97 2.65 -17.35
CA GLY A 81 -29.93 1.92 -18.18
C GLY A 81 -31.36 2.48 -18.18
N GLN A 82 -31.68 3.49 -17.36
CA GLN A 82 -33.03 4.07 -17.27
C GLN A 82 -33.23 5.27 -18.20
N LYS A 83 -34.49 5.61 -18.48
CA LYS A 83 -34.83 6.87 -19.15
C LYS A 83 -34.75 8.01 -18.14
N VAL A 84 -34.02 9.06 -18.50
CA VAL A 84 -33.82 10.28 -17.71
C VAL A 84 -34.24 11.47 -18.55
N GLN A 85 -34.67 12.54 -17.89
CA GLN A 85 -35.10 13.78 -18.55
C GLN A 85 -34.08 14.88 -18.32
N CYS A 86 -33.70 15.59 -19.39
CA CYS A 86 -32.86 16.77 -19.28
C CYS A 86 -33.60 17.90 -18.55
N LYS A 87 -32.98 18.49 -17.52
CA LYS A 87 -33.55 19.65 -16.82
C LYS A 87 -33.50 20.97 -17.61
N HIS A 88 -32.75 21.02 -18.72
CA HIS A 88 -32.55 22.23 -19.52
C HIS A 88 -33.46 22.31 -20.75
N CYS A 89 -33.64 21.19 -21.46
CA CYS A 89 -34.45 21.12 -22.68
C CYS A 89 -35.62 20.13 -22.60
N GLU A 90 -35.83 19.49 -21.44
CA GLU A 90 -36.89 18.52 -21.19
C GLU A 90 -36.88 17.26 -22.07
N GLN A 91 -35.90 17.12 -22.97
CA GLN A 91 -35.70 15.94 -23.78
C GLN A 91 -35.39 14.73 -22.90
N ALA A 92 -36.17 13.66 -23.08
CA ALA A 92 -35.90 12.38 -22.46
C ALA A 92 -34.91 11.56 -23.30
N PHE A 93 -33.94 10.92 -22.65
CA PHE A 93 -32.98 10.03 -23.28
C PHE A 93 -32.67 8.85 -22.34
N ARG A 94 -32.09 7.78 -22.88
CA ARG A 94 -31.69 6.62 -22.09
C ARG A 94 -30.27 6.85 -21.58
N TYR A 95 -30.05 6.67 -20.27
CA TYR A 95 -28.75 6.81 -19.67
C TYR A 95 -27.96 5.51 -19.78
N ASP A 96 -27.32 5.30 -20.91
CA ASP A 96 -26.50 4.12 -21.22
C ASP A 96 -25.22 4.53 -21.97
N ASP A 97 -24.53 3.56 -22.59
CA ASP A 97 -23.27 3.77 -23.30
C ASP A 97 -23.41 4.65 -24.56
N SER A 98 -24.64 4.94 -25.02
CA SER A 98 -24.87 5.87 -26.13
C SER A 98 -24.67 7.35 -25.75
N VAL A 99 -24.68 7.65 -24.45
CA VAL A 99 -24.54 9.02 -23.96
C VAL A 99 -23.08 9.34 -23.69
N LYS A 100 -22.62 10.50 -24.16
CA LYS A 100 -21.26 10.97 -23.92
C LYS A 100 -21.06 11.34 -22.46
N ILE A 101 -20.20 10.58 -21.78
CA ILE A 101 -19.78 10.86 -20.40
C ILE A 101 -18.56 11.80 -20.42
N ILE A 102 -18.70 12.96 -19.79
CA ILE A 102 -17.65 14.00 -19.68
C ILE A 102 -16.72 13.70 -18.51
N ALA A 103 -17.30 13.36 -17.35
CA ALA A 103 -16.58 13.12 -16.11
C ALA A 103 -17.40 12.23 -15.16
N MET A 104 -16.76 11.71 -14.13
CA MET A 104 -17.44 11.07 -12.99
C MET A 104 -17.31 11.92 -11.73
N TYR A 105 -18.26 11.74 -10.80
CA TYR A 105 -18.09 12.19 -9.44
C TYR A 105 -18.09 11.02 -8.46
N THR A 106 -17.18 11.07 -7.49
CA THR A 106 -17.03 10.07 -6.43
C THR A 106 -16.78 10.76 -5.09
N GLN A 107 -16.84 10.02 -3.99
CA GLN A 107 -16.40 10.50 -2.68
C GLN A 107 -15.04 9.91 -2.36
N CYS A 108 -14.12 10.75 -1.88
CA CYS A 108 -12.84 10.26 -1.41
C CYS A 108 -13.03 9.35 -0.18
N PRO A 109 -12.59 8.09 -0.19
CA PRO A 109 -12.70 7.19 0.96
C PRO A 109 -11.92 7.68 2.19
N HIS A 110 -10.93 8.55 2.00
CA HIS A 110 -10.10 9.08 3.09
C HIS A 110 -10.70 10.31 3.78
N CYS A 111 -11.42 11.17 3.05
CA CYS A 111 -11.89 12.46 3.58
C CYS A 111 -13.36 12.79 3.30
N ALA A 112 -14.10 11.87 2.68
CA ALA A 112 -15.51 11.96 2.29
C ALA A 112 -15.89 13.12 1.33
N LYS A 113 -14.94 14.00 0.96
CA LYS A 113 -15.18 15.08 0.00
C LYS A 113 -15.45 14.54 -1.40
N GLU A 114 -16.35 15.22 -2.11
CA GLU A 114 -16.70 14.90 -3.49
C GLU A 114 -15.58 15.31 -4.44
N LEU A 115 -15.18 14.38 -5.30
CA LEU A 115 -14.18 14.56 -6.34
C LEU A 115 -14.86 14.47 -7.70
N ARG A 116 -14.55 15.43 -8.58
CA ARG A 116 -14.83 15.34 -10.01
C ARG A 116 -13.57 14.83 -10.72
N ALA A 117 -13.69 13.76 -11.47
CA ALA A 117 -12.59 13.16 -12.21
C ALA A 117 -12.93 13.00 -13.69
N ALA A 118 -12.01 13.41 -14.56
CA ALA A 118 -12.14 13.17 -16.00
C ALA A 118 -12.03 11.67 -16.31
N MET A 119 -12.76 11.20 -17.32
CA MET A 119 -12.84 9.77 -17.66
C MET A 119 -11.48 9.13 -17.99
N LYS A 120 -10.49 9.92 -18.44
CA LYS A 120 -9.12 9.46 -18.70
C LYS A 120 -8.36 8.96 -17.47
N HIS A 121 -8.82 9.30 -16.26
CA HIS A 121 -8.18 8.89 -15.00
C HIS A 121 -8.83 7.64 -14.38
N VAL A 122 -9.87 7.10 -15.00
CA VAL A 122 -10.56 5.91 -14.50
C VAL A 122 -9.68 4.67 -14.72
N GLY A 123 -9.57 3.82 -13.70
CA GLY A 123 -8.64 2.69 -13.66
C GLY A 123 -7.19 3.08 -13.38
N THR A 124 -6.95 4.33 -12.96
CA THR A 124 -5.60 4.81 -12.61
C THR A 124 -5.54 5.26 -11.15
N ARG A 125 -4.33 5.21 -10.59
CA ARG A 125 -4.02 5.72 -9.25
C ARG A 125 -3.85 7.23 -9.32
N VAL A 126 -4.59 7.95 -8.48
CA VAL A 126 -4.55 9.41 -8.41
C VAL A 126 -4.52 9.87 -6.95
N GLY A 127 -4.01 11.07 -6.72
CA GLY A 127 -4.08 11.74 -5.42
C GLY A 127 -5.39 12.50 -5.26
N CYS A 128 -6.05 12.37 -4.10
CA CYS A 128 -7.17 13.24 -3.74
C CYS A 128 -6.69 14.69 -3.62
N ARG A 129 -7.35 15.64 -4.31
CA ARG A 129 -7.00 17.07 -4.24
C ARG A 129 -7.13 17.68 -2.84
N PHE A 130 -7.92 17.06 -1.95
CA PHE A 130 -8.19 17.61 -0.62
C PHE A 130 -7.34 17.05 0.51
N CYS A 131 -7.02 15.75 0.47
CA CYS A 131 -6.26 15.09 1.54
C CYS A 131 -4.94 14.47 1.05
N ALA A 132 -4.62 14.57 -0.24
CA ALA A 132 -3.49 13.91 -0.89
C ALA A 132 -3.48 12.37 -0.77
N GLY A 133 -4.51 11.76 -0.17
CA GLY A 133 -4.65 10.32 -0.07
C GLY A 133 -4.71 9.68 -1.46
N HIS A 134 -3.92 8.62 -1.65
CA HIS A 134 -3.88 7.85 -2.88
C HIS A 134 -5.16 7.02 -3.01
N ILE A 135 -5.83 7.13 -4.15
CA ILE A 135 -7.07 6.42 -4.47
C ILE A 135 -6.99 5.86 -5.88
N GLU A 136 -7.74 4.81 -6.13
CA GLU A 136 -7.98 4.29 -7.47
C GLU A 136 -9.41 4.57 -7.88
N LEU A 137 -9.57 5.29 -8.99
CA LEU A 137 -10.88 5.61 -9.54
C LEU A 137 -11.41 4.37 -10.25
N LEU A 138 -12.44 3.72 -9.71
CA LEU A 138 -12.99 2.52 -10.33
C LEU A 138 -13.95 2.86 -11.48
N LYS A 139 -14.16 1.89 -12.37
CA LYS A 139 -15.27 1.94 -13.32
C LYS A 139 -16.57 1.60 -12.59
N THR A 140 -17.70 2.05 -13.12
CA THR A 140 -19.00 1.55 -12.68
C THR A 140 -19.06 0.03 -12.88
N PRO A 141 -19.47 -0.75 -11.87
CA PRO A 141 -19.73 -2.18 -12.08
C PRO A 141 -20.82 -2.33 -13.15
N GLN A 142 -20.52 -3.10 -14.21
CA GLN A 142 -21.46 -3.47 -15.26
C GLN A 142 -22.52 -4.43 -14.72
#